data_AF-A0AAV5Z4V0-F1
#
_entry.id   AF-A0AAV5Z4V0-F1
#
_cell.length_a   1.000
_cell.length_b   1.000
_cell.length_c   1.000
_cell.angle_alpha   90.00
_cell.angle_beta   90.00
_cell.angle_gamma   90.00
#
_symmetry.space_group_name_H-M   'P 1'
#
loop_
_entity.id
_entity.type
_entity.pdbx_description
1 polymer ?
#
loop_
_entity_poly.entity_id
_entity_poly.type
_entity_poly.pdbx_seq_one_letter_code
_entity_poly.pdbx_strand_id
1 'polypeptide(L)'
;MAYSLRLVEDRLAAGAVAPRPCAPRVLYAVSGELLGGAAAEPMPAVGPADLTAHAGAAGAVVYRVELVRQPPPAAGGRVLLEHPIDLAGGAGWLMRCDRVDFEPGGLAPPHRHRGGGIRCLLRGRLEVTVAEGAPRTVQPGEAWFESGREPVLAVSAAEAETSFIRFSIQPAAIRGQSSILYLDPADAGRGRPRRYTVYVDEPIAL
;
A
#
# COMPACT_ATOMS: atom_id res chain seq x y z
N MET A 1 -1.63 22.23 -4.92
CA MET A 1 -0.41 21.60 -5.47
C MET A 1 -0.76 20.17 -5.84
N ALA A 2 -0.32 19.69 -7.00
CA ALA A 2 -0.68 18.36 -7.49
C ALA A 2 0.41 17.34 -7.13
N TYR A 3 -0.01 16.14 -6.74
CA TYR A 3 0.87 15.06 -6.29
C TYR A 3 0.62 13.79 -7.09
N SER A 4 1.60 12.88 -7.08
CA SER A 4 1.44 11.51 -7.56
C SER A 4 1.89 10.56 -6.49
N LEU A 5 1.13 9.48 -6.31
CA LEU A 5 1.58 8.34 -5.53
C LEU A 5 2.29 7.39 -6.49
N ARG A 6 3.53 7.03 -6.17
CA ARG A 6 4.38 6.19 -7.01
C ARG A 6 4.83 4.98 -6.23
N LEU A 7 4.65 3.80 -6.79
CA LEU A 7 5.21 2.54 -6.31
C LEU A 7 6.41 2.15 -7.18
N VAL A 8 7.55 1.95 -6.53
CA VAL A 8 8.82 1.55 -7.13
C VAL A 8 9.27 0.23 -6.50
N GLU A 9 9.73 -0.70 -7.33
CA GLU A 9 10.44 -1.89 -6.88
C GLU A 9 11.95 -1.60 -6.91
N ASP A 10 12.57 -1.67 -5.73
CA ASP A 10 14.02 -1.59 -5.57
C ASP A 10 14.57 -2.98 -5.23
N ARG A 11 15.74 -3.30 -5.80
CA ARG A 11 16.54 -4.46 -5.42
C ARG A 11 17.79 -3.96 -4.71
N LEU A 12 17.84 -4.19 -3.40
CA LEU A 12 18.95 -3.77 -2.56
C LEU A 12 19.92 -4.94 -2.36
N ALA A 13 21.20 -4.68 -2.64
CA ALA A 13 22.26 -5.64 -2.30
C ALA A 13 22.40 -5.80 -0.78
N ALA A 14 23.11 -6.83 -0.33
CA ALA A 14 23.38 -7.07 1.08
C ALA A 14 23.96 -5.83 1.77
N GLY A 15 23.37 -5.41 2.90
CA GLY A 15 23.80 -4.24 3.66
C GLY A 15 23.57 -2.89 2.98
N ALA A 16 23.04 -2.86 1.76
CA ALA A 16 22.87 -1.62 1.01
C ALA A 16 21.85 -0.71 1.71
N VAL A 17 22.18 0.58 1.77
CA VAL A 17 21.25 1.60 2.27
C VAL A 17 20.14 1.78 1.24
N ALA A 18 18.89 1.79 1.70
CA ALA A 18 17.78 2.22 0.86
C ALA A 18 18.04 3.66 0.36
N PRO A 19 17.54 4.03 -0.84
CA PRO A 19 17.69 5.40 -1.37
C PRO A 19 17.29 6.43 -0.32
N ARG A 20 17.80 7.67 -0.31
CA ARG A 20 17.31 8.68 0.65
C ARG A 20 15.93 9.22 0.23
N PRO A 21 15.02 9.52 1.18
CA PRO A 21 13.75 10.14 0.84
C PRO A 21 13.98 11.55 0.30
N CYS A 22 13.26 11.91 -0.77
CA CYS A 22 13.09 13.30 -1.21
C CYS A 22 11.65 13.81 -0.98
N ALA A 23 10.81 12.93 -0.43
CA ALA A 23 9.38 13.11 -0.18
C ALA A 23 8.92 12.08 0.86
N PRO A 24 7.73 12.24 1.49
CA PRO A 24 7.15 11.21 2.34
C PRO A 24 7.07 9.89 1.61
N ARG A 25 7.50 8.80 2.26
CA ARG A 25 7.58 7.49 1.64
C ARG A 25 7.45 6.34 2.62
N VAL A 26 6.99 5.19 2.17
CA VAL A 26 7.12 3.93 2.93
C VAL A 26 7.91 2.91 2.13
N LEU A 27 8.81 2.22 2.81
CA LEU A 27 9.50 1.02 2.31
C LEU A 27 8.81 -0.20 2.90
N TYR A 28 8.54 -1.21 2.10
CA TYR A 28 8.02 -2.51 2.53
C TYR A 28 8.92 -3.63 2.00
N ALA A 29 9.40 -4.49 2.89
CA ALA A 29 10.21 -5.65 2.51
C ALA A 29 9.30 -6.73 1.91
N VAL A 30 9.43 -6.96 0.60
CA VAL A 30 8.70 -8.02 -0.11
C VAL A 30 9.39 -9.36 0.09
N SER A 31 10.72 -9.36 0.03
CA SER A 31 11.57 -10.50 0.35
C SER A 31 12.89 -10.02 0.94
N GLY A 32 13.52 -10.85 1.77
CA GLY A 32 14.67 -10.42 2.57
C GLY A 32 14.22 -9.52 3.72
N GLU A 33 15.16 -8.75 4.26
CA GLU A 33 14.95 -7.97 5.47
C GLU A 33 15.28 -6.50 5.23
N LEU A 34 14.46 -5.63 5.82
CA LEU A 34 14.79 -4.23 6.02
C LEU A 34 15.14 -4.02 7.49
N LEU A 35 16.32 -3.47 7.74
CA LEU A 35 16.80 -3.11 9.06
C LEU A 35 16.61 -1.61 9.24
N GLY A 36 15.83 -1.21 10.24
CA GLY A 36 15.46 0.18 10.50
C GLY A 36 15.81 0.66 11.90
N GLY A 37 15.88 1.99 12.06
CA GLY A 37 16.13 2.64 13.35
C GLY A 37 17.58 2.54 13.84
N ALA A 38 17.86 3.15 15.00
CA ALA A 38 19.21 3.21 15.55
C ALA A 38 19.78 1.83 15.95
N ALA A 39 18.91 0.87 16.25
CA ALA A 39 19.27 -0.49 16.64
C ALA A 39 19.37 -1.47 15.45
N ALA A 40 19.06 -1.04 14.22
CA ALA A 40 19.06 -1.89 13.02
C ALA A 40 18.22 -3.17 13.17
N GLU A 41 17.02 -3.04 13.75
CA GLU A 41 16.10 -4.17 13.94
C GLU A 41 15.34 -4.50 12.64
N PRO A 42 15.01 -5.78 12.38
CA PRO A 42 14.17 -6.17 11.26
C PRO A 42 12.76 -5.56 11.35
N MET A 43 12.35 -4.87 10.28
CA MET A 43 11.03 -4.23 10.18
C MET A 43 10.36 -4.62 8.85
N PRO A 44 9.09 -5.07 8.85
CA PRO A 44 8.37 -5.34 7.60
C PRO A 44 8.17 -4.08 6.74
N ALA A 45 8.02 -2.92 7.38
CA ALA A 45 7.93 -1.63 6.70
C ALA A 45 8.60 -0.51 7.51
N VAL A 46 9.10 0.51 6.82
CA VAL A 46 9.77 1.70 7.39
C VAL A 46 9.24 2.96 6.72
N GLY A 47 8.96 4.00 7.51
CA GLY A 47 8.43 5.30 7.05
C GLY A 47 7.26 5.78 7.91
N PRO A 48 6.62 6.92 7.59
CA PRO A 48 6.84 7.78 6.44
C PRO A 48 7.87 8.90 6.65
N ALA A 49 8.41 9.02 7.88
CA ALA A 49 9.44 9.99 8.24
C ALA A 49 10.82 9.65 7.64
N ASP A 50 11.77 10.58 7.78
CA ASP A 50 13.17 10.41 7.38
C ASP A 50 13.88 9.35 8.23
N LEU A 51 13.62 8.10 7.88
CA LEU A 51 14.24 6.93 8.46
C LEU A 51 15.18 6.31 7.45
N THR A 52 16.43 6.15 7.87
CA THR A 52 17.41 5.35 7.13
C THR A 52 17.08 3.88 7.36
N ALA A 53 17.07 3.10 6.29
CA ALA A 53 16.90 1.66 6.34
C ALA A 53 17.97 0.99 5.48
N HIS A 54 18.36 -0.22 5.87
CA HIS A 54 19.36 -1.02 5.18
C HIS A 54 18.78 -2.38 4.83
N ALA A 55 19.22 -2.97 3.73
CA ALA A 55 18.93 -4.38 3.48
C ALA A 55 19.74 -5.28 4.42
N GLY A 56 19.14 -6.40 4.84
CA GLY A 56 19.83 -7.41 5.63
C GLY A 56 20.98 -8.10 4.88
N ALA A 57 21.60 -9.09 5.52
CA ALA A 57 22.79 -9.77 5.01
C ALA A 57 22.58 -10.52 3.67
N ALA A 58 21.34 -10.87 3.34
CA ALA A 58 20.98 -11.51 2.06
C ALA A 58 20.52 -10.53 0.98
N GLY A 59 20.50 -9.22 1.27
CA GLY A 59 19.84 -8.22 0.42
C GLY A 59 18.31 -8.23 0.61
N ALA A 60 17.61 -7.41 -0.17
CA ALA A 60 16.15 -7.31 -0.10
C ALA A 60 15.53 -6.86 -1.43
N VAL A 61 14.29 -7.32 -1.68
CA VAL A 61 13.38 -6.71 -2.65
C VAL A 61 12.40 -5.85 -1.89
N VAL A 62 12.32 -4.57 -2.25
CA VAL A 62 11.59 -3.57 -1.50
C VAL A 62 10.59 -2.86 -2.39
N TYR A 63 9.38 -2.73 -1.90
CA TYR A 63 8.40 -1.81 -2.44
C TYR A 63 8.56 -0.47 -1.74
N ARG A 64 9.02 0.53 -2.51
CA ARG A 64 9.11 1.92 -2.10
C ARG A 64 7.93 2.68 -2.67
N VAL A 65 7.03 3.14 -1.80
CA VAL A 65 5.95 4.05 -2.18
C VAL A 65 6.34 5.47 -1.83
N GLU A 66 6.20 6.42 -2.75
CA GLU A 66 6.57 7.82 -2.56
C GLU A 66 5.39 8.72 -2.94
N LEU A 67 5.15 9.76 -2.14
CA LEU A 67 4.20 10.82 -2.48
C LEU A 67 4.96 12.03 -3.05
N VAL A 68 5.07 12.10 -4.37
CA VAL A 68 5.91 13.09 -5.07
C VAL A 68 5.09 14.24 -5.63
N ARG A 69 5.67 15.44 -5.63
CA ARG A 69 5.08 16.62 -6.29
C ARG A 69 5.13 16.46 -7.80
N GLN A 70 4.13 16.96 -8.51
CA GLN A 70 4.14 16.99 -9.97
C GLN A 70 4.86 18.25 -10.50
N PRO A 71 5.64 18.15 -11.59
CA PRO A 71 6.00 16.91 -12.30
C PRO A 71 6.96 16.05 -11.46
N PRO A 72 6.76 14.73 -11.42
CA PRO A 72 7.48 13.90 -10.47
C PRO A 72 8.93 13.66 -10.95
N PRO A 73 9.92 13.69 -10.05
CA PRO A 73 11.33 13.51 -10.41
C PRO A 73 11.59 12.06 -10.88
N ALA A 74 12.79 11.78 -11.39
CA ALA A 74 13.19 10.42 -11.74
C ALA A 74 13.12 9.49 -10.51
N ALA A 75 12.57 8.28 -10.70
CA ALA A 75 12.32 7.35 -9.59
C ALA A 75 13.58 6.65 -9.05
N GLY A 76 14.62 6.50 -9.88
CA GLY A 76 15.86 5.80 -9.51
C GLY A 76 15.71 4.27 -9.33
N GLY A 77 14.56 3.68 -9.70
CA GLY A 77 14.25 2.25 -9.61
C GLY A 77 13.16 1.84 -10.60
N ARG A 78 12.69 0.59 -10.55
CA ARG A 78 11.66 0.09 -11.46
C ARG A 78 10.28 0.56 -11.00
N VAL A 79 9.70 1.53 -11.70
CA VAL A 79 8.32 1.98 -11.41
C VAL A 79 7.33 0.87 -11.76
N LEU A 80 6.56 0.42 -10.78
CA LEU A 80 5.47 -0.54 -10.98
C LEU A 80 4.17 0.18 -11.34
N LEU A 81 3.90 1.31 -10.67
CA LEU A 81 2.74 2.15 -10.92
C LEU A 81 3.01 3.57 -10.44
N GLU A 82 2.58 4.55 -11.22
CA GLU A 82 2.48 5.94 -10.80
C GLU A 82 1.08 6.43 -11.12
N HIS A 83 0.43 7.09 -10.17
CA HIS A 83 -0.91 7.63 -10.37
C HIS A 83 -1.04 9.01 -9.72
N PRO A 84 -1.59 10.02 -10.44
CA PRO A 84 -1.96 11.30 -9.83
C PRO A 84 -2.91 11.09 -8.66
N ILE A 85 -2.73 11.83 -7.58
CA ILE A 85 -3.63 11.78 -6.43
C ILE A 85 -4.08 13.19 -6.05
N ASP A 86 -5.38 13.33 -5.89
CA ASP A 86 -6.02 14.59 -5.52
C ASP A 86 -6.05 14.72 -3.99
N LEU A 87 -5.25 15.65 -3.48
CA LEU A 87 -5.12 15.97 -2.06
C LEU A 87 -5.63 17.38 -1.74
N ALA A 88 -6.35 18.02 -2.68
CA ALA A 88 -6.84 19.37 -2.50
C ALA A 88 -7.89 19.45 -1.38
N GLY A 89 -7.82 20.51 -0.56
CA GLY A 89 -8.81 20.79 0.48
C GLY A 89 -8.74 19.89 1.73
N GLY A 90 -7.76 18.99 1.83
CA GLY A 90 -7.58 18.17 3.03
C GLY A 90 -6.99 18.97 4.21
N ALA A 91 -7.56 18.80 5.40
CA ALA A 91 -7.08 19.42 6.65
C ALA A 91 -5.78 18.77 7.21
N GLY A 92 -5.32 17.68 6.59
CA GLY A 92 -4.15 16.91 7.00
C GLY A 92 -4.23 15.49 6.46
N TRP A 93 -3.07 14.88 6.20
CA TRP A 93 -2.96 13.58 5.58
C TRP A 93 -2.05 12.66 6.38
N LEU A 94 -2.30 11.36 6.28
CA LEU A 94 -1.42 10.31 6.76
C LEU A 94 -1.07 9.36 5.62
N MET A 95 0.08 8.70 5.72
CA MET A 95 0.44 7.58 4.86
C MET A 95 0.27 6.29 5.65
N ARG A 96 -0.51 5.35 5.10
CA ARG A 96 -0.75 4.05 5.69
C ARG A 96 -0.20 2.94 4.81
N CYS A 97 0.56 2.04 5.42
CA CYS A 97 1.02 0.79 4.84
C CYS A 97 0.42 -0.37 5.66
N ASP A 98 -0.40 -1.19 5.01
CA ASP A 98 -1.00 -2.35 5.65
C ASP A 98 -1.18 -3.50 4.67
N ARG A 99 -1.04 -4.73 5.18
CA ARG A 99 -1.24 -5.96 4.42
C ARG A 99 -2.62 -6.52 4.70
N VAL A 100 -3.24 -7.02 3.65
CA VAL A 100 -4.50 -7.77 3.72
C VAL A 100 -4.23 -9.19 3.29
N ASP A 101 -4.59 -10.14 4.15
CA ASP A 101 -4.53 -11.57 3.89
C ASP A 101 -5.96 -12.09 3.75
N PHE A 102 -6.23 -12.88 2.73
CA PHE A 102 -7.50 -13.54 2.46
C PHE A 102 -7.33 -15.05 2.61
N GLU A 103 -8.30 -15.66 3.27
CA GLU A 103 -8.53 -17.10 3.15
C GLU A 103 -8.89 -17.45 1.70
N PRO A 104 -8.69 -18.71 1.26
CA PRO A 104 -9.15 -19.15 -0.05
C PRO A 104 -10.65 -18.89 -0.25
N GLY A 105 -11.02 -18.28 -1.38
CA GLY A 105 -12.41 -17.92 -1.70
C GLY A 105 -12.98 -16.75 -0.88
N GLY A 106 -12.15 -16.08 -0.08
CA GLY A 106 -12.52 -14.92 0.71
C GLY A 106 -13.04 -13.75 -0.14
N LEU A 107 -14.09 -13.11 0.38
CA LEU A 107 -14.75 -11.96 -0.24
C LEU A 107 -14.52 -10.69 0.58
N ALA A 108 -14.13 -9.61 -0.08
CA ALA A 108 -14.34 -8.25 0.38
C ALA A 108 -15.56 -7.66 -0.36
N PRO A 109 -16.70 -7.47 0.34
CA PRO A 109 -17.93 -7.00 -0.28
C PRO A 109 -17.77 -5.54 -0.77
N PRO A 110 -18.72 -5.03 -1.57
CA PRO A 110 -18.64 -3.68 -2.13
C PRO A 110 -18.39 -2.61 -1.07
N HIS A 111 -17.29 -1.89 -1.21
CA HIS A 111 -16.91 -0.82 -0.29
C HIS A 111 -16.13 0.29 -0.98
N ARG A 112 -16.07 1.44 -0.33
CA ARG A 112 -15.20 2.58 -0.69
C ARG A 112 -14.11 2.74 0.35
N HIS A 113 -13.16 3.62 0.06
CA HIS A 113 -12.14 4.02 1.02
C HIS A 113 -12.20 5.52 1.29
N ARG A 114 -11.85 5.91 2.51
CA ARG A 114 -11.76 7.33 2.92
C ARG A 114 -10.63 8.11 2.24
N GLY A 115 -9.78 7.44 1.48
CA GLY A 115 -8.64 8.00 0.78
C GLY A 115 -8.09 7.04 -0.28
N GLY A 116 -7.35 7.58 -1.23
CA GLY A 116 -6.81 6.85 -2.37
C GLY A 116 -5.48 6.14 -2.08
N GLY A 117 -5.06 5.25 -2.97
CA GLY A 117 -3.75 4.62 -2.82
C GLY A 117 -3.42 3.58 -3.87
N ILE A 118 -2.22 3.02 -3.76
CA ILE A 118 -1.76 1.89 -4.57
C ILE A 118 -1.87 0.60 -3.77
N ARG A 119 -2.25 -0.48 -4.44
CA ARG A 119 -2.22 -1.85 -3.94
C ARG A 119 -1.30 -2.66 -4.83
N CYS A 120 -0.65 -3.67 -4.26
CA CYS A 120 0.17 -4.60 -5.03
C CYS A 120 -0.03 -6.01 -4.50
N LEU A 121 -0.37 -6.95 -5.39
CA LEU A 121 -0.58 -8.33 -4.99
C LEU A 121 0.77 -8.98 -4.65
N LEU A 122 0.84 -9.66 -3.50
CA LEU A 122 2.05 -10.33 -3.02
C LEU A 122 2.03 -11.82 -3.33
N ARG A 123 0.88 -12.47 -3.13
CA ARG A 123 0.68 -13.91 -3.33
C ARG A 123 -0.74 -14.22 -3.75
N GLY A 124 -0.92 -15.34 -4.44
CA GLY A 124 -2.22 -15.86 -4.83
C GLY A 124 -2.75 -15.16 -6.08
N ARG A 125 -4.06 -14.99 -6.15
CA ARG A 125 -4.76 -14.35 -7.26
C ARG A 125 -5.99 -13.64 -6.72
N LEU A 126 -6.24 -12.43 -7.20
CA LEU A 126 -7.35 -11.60 -6.76
C LEU A 126 -8.17 -11.15 -7.96
N GLU A 127 -9.47 -11.38 -7.93
CA GLU A 127 -10.40 -10.74 -8.85
C GLU A 127 -10.86 -9.43 -8.24
N VAL A 128 -10.64 -8.33 -8.96
CA VAL A 128 -10.98 -6.97 -8.51
C VAL A 128 -11.97 -6.36 -9.48
N THR A 129 -13.07 -5.83 -8.94
CA THR A 129 -14.03 -5.02 -9.68
C THR A 129 -14.04 -3.61 -9.11
N VAL A 130 -13.93 -2.59 -9.96
CA VAL A 130 -13.97 -1.17 -9.58
C VAL A 130 -15.15 -0.53 -10.29
N ALA A 131 -15.97 0.21 -9.55
CA ALA A 131 -17.24 0.75 -10.02
C ALA A 131 -18.11 -0.34 -10.70
N GLU A 132 -18.68 -0.02 -11.86
CA GLU A 132 -19.49 -0.91 -12.70
C GLU A 132 -18.64 -1.57 -13.80
N GLY A 133 -17.31 -1.54 -13.68
CA GLY A 133 -16.41 -2.14 -14.65
C GLY A 133 -16.46 -3.67 -14.63
N ALA A 134 -15.85 -4.30 -15.65
CA ALA A 134 -15.68 -5.74 -15.66
C ALA A 134 -14.68 -6.18 -14.56
N PRO A 135 -14.90 -7.36 -13.92
CA PRO A 135 -13.90 -7.96 -13.06
C PRO A 135 -12.59 -8.17 -13.82
N ARG A 136 -11.47 -7.86 -13.18
CA ARG A 136 -10.14 -8.18 -13.69
C ARG A 136 -9.38 -9.03 -12.71
N THR A 137 -8.61 -9.97 -13.24
CA THR A 137 -7.69 -10.78 -12.45
C THR A 137 -6.38 -10.03 -12.23
N VAL A 138 -5.88 -10.05 -11.01
CA VAL A 138 -4.58 -9.50 -10.59
C VAL A 138 -3.64 -10.66 -10.19
N GLN A 139 -2.40 -10.60 -10.64
CA GLN A 139 -1.31 -11.55 -10.36
C GLN A 139 -0.26 -10.97 -9.41
N PRO A 140 0.55 -11.81 -8.73
CA PRO A 140 1.62 -11.32 -7.85
C PRO A 140 2.58 -10.37 -8.55
N GLY A 141 2.91 -9.26 -7.90
CA GLY A 141 3.72 -8.16 -8.44
C GLY A 141 2.94 -7.15 -9.29
N GLU A 142 1.68 -7.42 -9.64
CA GLU A 142 0.83 -6.44 -10.31
C GLU A 142 0.25 -5.44 -9.32
N ALA A 143 0.37 -4.17 -9.69
CA ALA A 143 -0.10 -3.05 -8.90
C ALA A 143 -1.34 -2.41 -9.50
N TRP A 144 -2.18 -1.83 -8.65
CA TRP A 144 -3.32 -1.05 -9.09
C TRP A 144 -3.64 0.11 -8.16
N PHE A 145 -4.34 1.10 -8.69
CA PHE A 145 -4.80 2.26 -7.95
C PHE A 145 -6.29 2.16 -7.64
N GLU A 146 -6.69 2.60 -6.46
CA GLU A 146 -8.09 2.88 -6.13
C GLU A 146 -8.15 4.28 -5.53
N SER A 147 -9.02 5.14 -6.08
CA SER A 147 -9.12 6.54 -5.65
C SER A 147 -9.79 6.70 -4.28
N GLY A 148 -10.51 5.67 -3.83
CA GLY A 148 -11.41 5.71 -2.68
C GLY A 148 -12.81 6.23 -3.01
N ARG A 149 -13.00 6.88 -4.17
CA ARG A 149 -14.31 7.37 -4.62
C ARG A 149 -15.15 6.22 -5.17
N GLU A 150 -14.64 5.44 -6.11
CA GLU A 150 -15.39 4.34 -6.71
C GLU A 150 -15.54 3.17 -5.72
N PRO A 151 -16.69 2.46 -5.71
CA PRO A 151 -16.81 1.23 -4.95
C PRO A 151 -15.90 0.15 -5.54
N VAL A 152 -15.37 -0.71 -4.68
CA VAL A 152 -14.53 -1.84 -5.04
C VAL A 152 -15.05 -3.13 -4.40
N LEU A 153 -14.92 -4.22 -5.15
CA LEU A 153 -15.21 -5.58 -4.74
C LEU A 153 -13.95 -6.41 -5.02
N ALA A 154 -13.57 -7.27 -4.08
CA ALA A 154 -12.45 -8.18 -4.30
C ALA A 154 -12.77 -9.60 -3.84
N VAL A 155 -12.39 -10.58 -4.66
CA VAL A 155 -12.58 -12.01 -4.40
C VAL A 155 -11.24 -12.71 -4.55
N SER A 156 -10.78 -13.43 -3.53
CA SER A 156 -9.59 -14.26 -3.63
C SER A 156 -9.91 -15.59 -4.33
N ALA A 157 -8.90 -16.17 -4.98
CA ALA A 157 -9.02 -17.49 -5.58
C ALA A 157 -9.43 -18.56 -4.54
N ALA A 158 -10.22 -19.55 -4.97
CA ALA A 158 -10.74 -20.60 -4.10
C ALA A 158 -9.67 -21.61 -3.65
N GLU A 159 -8.58 -21.70 -4.40
CA GLU A 159 -7.58 -22.77 -4.26
C GLU A 159 -6.35 -22.36 -3.44
N ALA A 160 -6.18 -21.06 -3.17
CA ALA A 160 -4.98 -20.58 -2.48
C ALA A 160 -5.25 -19.31 -1.66
N GLU A 161 -4.57 -19.22 -0.51
CA GLU A 161 -4.49 -17.98 0.25
C GLU A 161 -3.93 -16.86 -0.63
N THR A 162 -4.48 -15.66 -0.45
CA THR A 162 -4.15 -14.50 -1.26
C THR A 162 -3.78 -13.35 -0.36
N SER A 163 -2.72 -12.60 -0.69
CA SER A 163 -2.34 -11.44 0.10
C SER A 163 -1.85 -10.30 -0.78
N PHE A 164 -2.16 -9.07 -0.37
CA PHE A 164 -1.68 -7.86 -1.01
C PHE A 164 -1.31 -6.81 0.01
N ILE A 165 -0.42 -5.91 -0.38
CA ILE A 165 -0.05 -4.73 0.40
C ILE A 165 -0.82 -3.50 -0.11
N ARG A 166 -1.23 -2.64 0.80
CA ARG A 166 -1.88 -1.35 0.51
C ARG A 166 -0.97 -0.22 0.97
N PHE A 167 -0.77 0.75 0.10
CA PHE A 167 -0.13 2.02 0.39
C PHE A 167 -1.13 3.13 0.09
N SER A 168 -1.69 3.73 1.14
CA SER A 168 -2.77 4.70 0.98
C SER A 168 -2.46 6.03 1.64
N ILE A 169 -2.95 7.10 1.01
CA ILE A 169 -3.00 8.44 1.60
C ILE A 169 -4.40 8.63 2.14
N GLN A 170 -4.52 8.80 3.46
CA GLN A 170 -5.79 8.90 4.15
C GLN A 170 -5.90 10.25 4.87
N PRO A 171 -7.11 10.74 5.15
CA PRO A 171 -7.29 11.87 6.04
C PRO A 171 -6.63 11.60 7.40
N ALA A 172 -5.87 12.54 7.94
CA ALA A 172 -5.18 12.36 9.21
C ALA A 172 -6.14 12.02 10.38
N ALA A 173 -7.39 12.50 10.30
CA ALA A 173 -8.43 12.27 11.30
C ALA A 173 -8.82 10.79 11.50
N ILE A 174 -8.44 9.89 10.58
CA ILE A 174 -8.76 8.45 10.69
C ILE A 174 -7.57 7.58 11.09
N ARG A 175 -6.51 8.18 11.65
CA ARG A 175 -5.41 7.42 12.26
C ARG A 175 -5.95 6.43 13.29
N GLY A 176 -5.48 5.19 13.24
CA GLY A 176 -5.92 4.08 14.07
C GLY A 176 -7.32 3.54 13.73
N GLN A 177 -8.04 4.14 12.77
CA GLN A 177 -9.40 3.75 12.40
C GLN A 177 -9.46 3.09 11.03
N SER A 178 -10.53 2.34 10.77
CA SER A 178 -10.77 1.73 9.45
C SER A 178 -10.90 2.80 8.35
N SER A 179 -10.28 2.58 7.20
CA SER A 179 -10.52 3.39 6.01
C SER A 179 -11.72 2.93 5.18
N ILE A 180 -12.31 1.77 5.50
CA ILE A 180 -13.37 1.13 4.72
C ILE A 180 -14.74 1.77 5.02
N LEU A 181 -15.50 1.98 3.95
CA LEU A 181 -16.89 2.43 3.95
C LEU A 181 -17.72 1.42 3.15
N TYR A 182 -18.43 0.52 3.80
CA TYR A 182 -19.28 -0.45 3.09
C TYR A 182 -20.48 0.24 2.44
N LEU A 183 -20.87 -0.25 1.27
CA LEU A 183 -22.07 0.24 0.58
C LEU A 183 -23.32 -0.22 1.29
N ASP A 184 -23.38 -1.49 1.67
CA ASP A 184 -24.38 -2.03 2.59
C ASP A 184 -23.79 -2.03 4.01
N PRO A 185 -24.36 -1.26 4.97
CA PRO A 185 -23.92 -1.28 6.36
C PRO A 185 -23.94 -2.67 7.00
N ALA A 186 -24.81 -3.59 6.56
CA ALA A 186 -24.89 -4.95 7.07
C ALA A 186 -23.59 -5.75 6.82
N ASP A 187 -22.83 -5.40 5.78
CA ASP A 187 -21.57 -6.06 5.45
C ASP A 187 -20.47 -5.82 6.49
N ALA A 188 -20.61 -4.78 7.33
CA ALA A 188 -19.66 -4.52 8.41
C ALA A 188 -19.67 -5.61 9.50
N GLY A 189 -20.84 -6.25 9.70
CA GLY A 189 -21.07 -7.31 10.68
C GLY A 189 -20.86 -8.73 10.14
N ARG A 190 -20.69 -8.89 8.82
CA ARG A 190 -20.33 -10.19 8.24
C ARG A 190 -18.95 -10.60 8.72
N GLY A 191 -18.75 -11.90 8.94
CA GLY A 191 -17.44 -12.47 9.23
C GLY A 191 -16.41 -11.95 8.23
N ARG A 192 -15.18 -11.69 8.70
CA ARG A 192 -14.09 -11.20 7.86
C ARG A 192 -13.20 -12.39 7.53
N PRO A 193 -13.37 -13.08 6.38
CA PRO A 193 -12.43 -14.11 5.91
C PRO A 193 -11.13 -13.47 5.40
N ARG A 194 -10.69 -12.40 6.09
CA ARG A 194 -9.56 -11.58 5.76
C ARG A 194 -8.99 -10.94 7.02
N ARG A 195 -7.66 -10.91 7.12
CA ARG A 195 -6.91 -10.30 8.22
C ARG A 195 -6.20 -9.05 7.73
N TYR A 196 -6.17 -8.02 8.57
CA TYR A 196 -5.45 -6.78 8.33
C TYR A 196 -4.25 -6.70 9.27
N THR A 197 -3.07 -6.41 8.72
CA THR A 197 -1.85 -6.11 9.48
C THR A 197 -1.37 -4.72 9.11
N VAL A 198 -1.52 -3.76 10.01
CA VAL A 198 -1.06 -2.38 9.80
C VAL A 198 0.40 -2.26 10.25
N TYR A 199 1.27 -1.81 9.34
CA TYR A 199 2.70 -1.62 9.63
C TYR A 199 3.06 -0.16 9.84
N VAL A 200 2.44 0.75 9.06
CA VAL A 200 2.64 2.20 9.15
C VAL A 200 1.29 2.88 9.12
N ASP A 201 1.07 3.84 10.01
CA ASP A 201 -0.14 4.67 10.03
C ASP A 201 0.15 6.04 10.66
N GLU A 202 0.87 6.88 9.91
CA GLU A 202 1.50 8.09 10.45
C GLU A 202 1.19 9.33 9.61
N PRO A 203 0.97 10.49 10.26
CA PRO A 203 0.80 11.77 9.57
C PRO A 203 1.98 12.12 8.66
N ILE A 204 1.71 12.87 7.59
CA ILE A 204 2.71 13.40 6.66
C ILE A 204 2.55 14.90 6.46
N ALA A 205 3.65 15.59 6.19
CA ALA A 205 3.67 16.97 5.71
C ALA A 205 3.80 16.99 4.18
N LEU A 206 3.05 17.87 3.50
CA LEU A 206 2.97 17.95 2.04
C LEU A 206 3.84 19.05 1.43
#